data_AF-A0A512PQR3-F1
#
_entry.id   AF-A0A512PQR3-F1
#
_cell.length_a   1.000
_cell.length_b   1.000
_cell.length_c   1.000
_cell.angle_alpha   90.00
_cell.angle_beta   90.00
_cell.angle_gamma   90.00
#
_symmetry.space_group_name_H-M   'P 1'
#
loop_
_entity.id
_entity.type
_entity.pdbx_description
1 polymer ?
#
loop_
_entity_poly.entity_id
_entity_poly.type
_entity_poly.pdbx_seq_one_letter_code
_entity_poly.pdbx_strand_id
1 'polypeptide(L)'
;MTGILQWAATYALSALYYFVFWVFSRGNAINGGNDLSPIFDWFNIINAVGLFPISSMWFRNILHKVGHQTHLGGLPMDRGNGPTYFTPLKNGNQSRFILGGIDTALFKNAELLVIYLINYVVALPLFILLSLSQLFGWQLFERIILAIEKYRYQEKMKLAEFVKPIDVDEITRLFNEHQAGIVFIGSPDDVMSRMIAERIIGAGKLNSVVIHYFDVAKATDEQNQMVLSKLHLYSSPNQLPALVRIGSDGSVSPVDFDRIDEVIRLWAENPDK
;
A
#
# COMPACT_ATOMS: atom_id res chain seq x y z
N MET A 1 8.52 24.61 -24.53
CA MET A 1 7.17 24.91 -25.05
C MET A 1 6.08 23.91 -24.60
N THR A 2 6.36 23.00 -23.66
CA THR A 2 5.42 21.94 -23.22
C THR A 2 4.47 22.36 -22.08
N GLY A 3 4.85 23.34 -21.24
CA GLY A 3 4.06 23.72 -20.06
C GLY A 3 2.73 24.43 -20.36
N ILE A 4 2.72 25.38 -21.31
CA ILE A 4 1.52 26.20 -21.61
C ILE A 4 0.40 25.35 -22.22
N LEU A 5 0.74 24.46 -23.16
CA LEU A 5 -0.21 23.51 -23.77
C LEU A 5 -0.80 22.54 -22.74
N GLN A 6 -0.01 22.10 -21.76
CA GLN A 6 -0.47 21.22 -20.69
C GLN A 6 -1.44 21.92 -19.73
N TRP A 7 -1.15 23.18 -19.38
CA TRP A 7 -2.08 24.01 -18.61
C TRP A 7 -3.38 24.24 -19.39
N ALA A 8 -3.30 24.60 -20.66
CA ALA A 8 -4.47 24.82 -21.51
C ALA A 8 -5.34 23.56 -21.62
N ALA A 9 -4.75 22.38 -21.82
CA ALA A 9 -5.46 21.10 -21.84
C ALA A 9 -6.12 20.76 -20.49
N THR A 10 -5.43 21.04 -19.38
CA THR A 10 -5.96 20.82 -18.03
C THR A 10 -7.15 21.74 -17.75
N TYR A 11 -7.06 23.02 -18.14
CA TYR A 11 -8.18 23.96 -18.03
C TYR A 11 -9.35 23.62 -18.94
N ALA A 12 -9.11 23.12 -20.16
CA ALA A 12 -10.16 22.63 -21.04
C ALA A 12 -10.92 21.45 -20.42
N LEU A 13 -10.18 20.50 -19.84
CA LEU A 13 -10.77 19.37 -19.12
C LEU A 13 -11.52 19.81 -17.86
N SER A 14 -10.98 20.80 -17.15
CA SER A 14 -11.64 21.41 -15.99
C SER A 14 -12.97 22.06 -16.35
N ALA A 15 -13.03 22.80 -17.46
CA ALA A 15 -14.25 23.41 -17.96
C ALA A 15 -15.31 22.37 -18.34
N LEU A 16 -14.88 21.23 -18.89
CA LEU A 16 -15.77 20.11 -19.19
C LEU A 16 -16.37 19.51 -17.91
N TYR A 17 -15.56 19.24 -16.88
CA TYR A 17 -16.09 18.73 -15.61
C TYR A 17 -16.97 19.74 -14.89
N TYR A 18 -16.57 21.01 -14.88
CA TYR A 18 -17.39 22.11 -14.36
C TYR A 18 -18.79 22.08 -14.98
N PHE A 19 -18.87 22.00 -16.31
CA PHE A 19 -20.13 21.95 -17.03
C PHE A 19 -20.96 20.71 -16.67
N VAL A 20 -20.33 19.53 -16.59
CA VAL A 20 -20.99 18.28 -16.20
C VAL A 20 -21.61 18.41 -14.79
N PHE A 21 -20.84 18.85 -13.79
CA PHE A 21 -21.33 19.02 -12.42
C PHE A 21 -22.38 20.13 -12.30
N TRP A 22 -22.27 21.19 -13.09
CA TRP A 22 -23.27 22.26 -13.16
C TRP A 22 -24.61 21.75 -13.73
N VAL A 23 -24.57 20.93 -14.79
CA VAL A 23 -25.79 20.28 -15.33
C VAL A 23 -26.40 19.33 -14.30
N PHE A 24 -25.60 18.53 -13.58
CA PHE A 24 -26.11 17.65 -12.52
C PHE A 24 -26.73 18.42 -11.34
N SER A 25 -26.09 19.51 -10.91
CA SER A 25 -26.61 20.43 -9.89
C SER A 25 -28.01 20.95 -10.26
N ARG A 26 -28.18 21.41 -11.51
CA ARG A 26 -29.46 21.95 -12.01
C ARG A 26 -30.49 20.88 -12.38
N GLY A 27 -30.07 19.72 -12.86
CA GLY A 27 -30.97 18.59 -13.15
C GLY A 27 -31.66 18.05 -11.90
N ASN A 28 -30.95 18.05 -10.76
CA ASN A 28 -31.52 17.62 -9.48
C ASN A 28 -32.41 18.68 -8.82
N ALA A 29 -32.23 19.96 -9.15
CA ALA A 29 -33.08 21.06 -8.65
C ALA A 29 -34.52 21.02 -9.24
N ILE A 30 -34.70 20.44 -10.43
CA ILE A 30 -36.02 20.29 -11.09
C ILE A 30 -36.96 19.36 -10.31
N ASN A 31 -36.41 18.44 -9.50
CA ASN A 31 -37.17 17.47 -8.70
C ASN A 31 -37.44 17.93 -7.24
N GLY A 32 -37.32 19.22 -6.94
CA GLY A 32 -37.69 19.77 -5.62
C GLY A 32 -36.65 19.59 -4.50
N GLY A 33 -35.38 19.35 -4.84
CA GLY A 33 -34.28 19.33 -3.88
C GLY A 33 -33.92 20.74 -3.40
N ASN A 34 -34.08 21.00 -2.10
CA ASN A 34 -33.81 22.28 -1.42
C ASN A 34 -32.40 22.86 -1.69
N ASP A 35 -32.36 24.13 -2.11
CA ASP A 35 -31.44 25.25 -1.77
C ASP A 35 -29.93 25.05 -1.50
N LEU A 36 -29.32 23.91 -1.81
CA LEU A 36 -27.86 23.75 -1.81
C LEU A 36 -27.18 24.23 -3.11
N SER A 37 -27.98 24.62 -4.12
CA SER A 37 -27.52 25.02 -5.46
C SER A 37 -26.45 26.12 -5.46
N PRO A 38 -26.56 27.22 -4.70
CA PRO A 38 -25.57 28.31 -4.79
C PRO A 38 -24.21 27.91 -4.21
N ILE A 39 -24.19 27.22 -3.08
CA ILE A 39 -22.95 26.82 -2.40
C ILE A 39 -22.21 25.77 -3.24
N PHE A 40 -22.94 24.81 -3.80
CA PHE A 40 -22.38 23.81 -4.68
C PHE A 40 -21.81 24.44 -5.96
N ASP A 41 -22.52 25.38 -6.57
CA ASP A 41 -22.05 26.08 -7.77
C ASP A 41 -20.78 26.89 -7.48
N TRP A 42 -20.72 27.61 -6.34
CA TRP A 42 -19.50 28.30 -5.90
C TRP A 42 -18.33 27.35 -5.68
N PHE A 43 -18.57 26.22 -5.02
CA PHE A 43 -17.55 25.20 -4.82
C PHE A 43 -17.06 24.61 -6.14
N ASN A 44 -17.97 24.33 -7.07
CA ASN A 44 -17.66 23.83 -8.41
C ASN A 44 -16.81 24.83 -9.21
N ILE A 45 -17.10 26.14 -9.10
CA ILE A 45 -16.27 27.19 -9.72
C ILE A 45 -14.87 27.23 -9.11
N ILE A 46 -14.76 27.26 -7.78
CA ILE A 46 -13.47 27.27 -7.07
C ILE A 46 -12.65 26.03 -7.44
N ASN A 47 -13.31 24.89 -7.53
CA ASN A 47 -12.69 23.64 -7.90
C ASN A 47 -12.17 23.67 -9.35
N ALA A 48 -13.01 24.12 -10.28
CA ALA A 48 -12.66 24.18 -11.70
C ALA A 48 -11.54 25.18 -12.03
N VAL A 49 -11.55 26.35 -11.40
CA VAL A 49 -10.60 27.43 -11.71
C VAL A 49 -9.27 27.24 -10.97
N GLY A 50 -9.33 26.79 -9.72
CA GLY A 50 -8.17 26.72 -8.82
C GLY A 50 -7.75 25.31 -8.50
N LEU A 51 -8.57 24.58 -7.75
CA LEU A 51 -8.14 23.36 -7.05
C LEU A 51 -7.77 22.24 -8.02
N PHE A 52 -8.62 21.95 -9.01
CA PHE A 52 -8.41 20.86 -9.96
C PHE A 52 -7.20 21.08 -10.90
N PRO A 53 -7.00 22.27 -11.52
CA PRO A 53 -5.82 22.50 -12.35
C PRO A 53 -4.52 22.37 -11.57
N ILE A 54 -4.46 22.92 -10.34
CA ILE A 54 -3.27 22.88 -9.50
C ILE A 54 -2.98 21.46 -9.01
N SER A 55 -3.99 20.76 -8.48
CA SER A 55 -3.86 19.37 -8.02
C SER A 55 -3.52 18.42 -9.17
N SER A 56 -4.12 18.58 -10.35
CA SER A 56 -3.81 17.78 -11.54
C SER A 56 -2.37 17.93 -12.01
N MET A 57 -1.85 19.17 -12.05
CA MET A 57 -0.46 19.41 -12.44
C MET A 57 0.52 18.88 -11.40
N TRP A 58 0.20 19.02 -10.12
CA TRP A 58 0.98 18.43 -9.04
C TRP A 58 0.98 16.90 -9.09
N PHE A 59 -0.18 16.28 -9.26
CA PHE A 59 -0.33 14.83 -9.36
C PHE A 59 0.42 14.27 -10.58
N ARG A 60 0.31 14.94 -11.74
CA ARG A 60 1.11 14.59 -12.93
C ARG A 60 2.60 14.68 -12.66
N ASN A 61 3.06 15.70 -11.96
CA ASN A 61 4.48 15.83 -11.60
C ASN A 61 4.94 14.71 -10.66
N ILE A 62 4.11 14.28 -9.71
CA ILE A 62 4.40 13.11 -8.87
C ILE A 62 4.47 11.86 -9.74
N LEU A 63 3.47 11.61 -10.61
CA LEU A 63 3.47 10.47 -11.51
C LEU A 63 4.67 10.47 -12.47
N HIS A 64 5.13 11.62 -12.95
CA HIS A 64 6.33 11.70 -13.79
C HIS A 64 7.61 11.42 -12.99
N LYS A 65 7.70 11.91 -11.75
CA LYS A 65 8.86 11.69 -10.86
C LYS A 65 8.94 10.24 -10.36
N VAL A 66 7.80 9.64 -10.04
CA VAL A 66 7.69 8.24 -9.58
C VAL A 66 7.70 7.26 -10.77
N GLY A 67 7.14 7.68 -11.91
CA GLY A 67 7.00 6.89 -13.14
C GLY A 67 8.23 6.85 -14.05
N HIS A 68 9.42 7.23 -13.57
CA HIS A 68 10.69 6.86 -14.22
C HIS A 68 11.21 5.49 -13.77
N GLN A 69 10.42 4.71 -13.01
CA GLN A 69 10.71 3.30 -12.72
C GLN A 69 9.46 2.38 -12.73
N THR A 70 8.32 2.83 -13.25
CA THR A 70 7.23 1.89 -13.50
C THR A 70 7.41 1.27 -14.88
N HIS A 71 7.96 0.05 -14.89
CA HIS A 71 7.73 -0.95 -15.94
C HIS A 71 6.23 -1.31 -16.03
N LEU A 72 5.37 -0.32 -16.23
CA LEU A 72 3.96 -0.48 -16.61
C LEU A 72 3.82 -0.76 -18.12
N GLY A 73 4.90 -1.24 -18.76
CA GLY A 73 4.86 -1.94 -20.04
C GLY A 73 4.46 -3.42 -19.92
N GLY A 74 3.91 -3.82 -18.76
CA GLY A 74 3.58 -5.21 -18.45
C GLY A 74 2.29 -5.39 -17.67
N LEU A 75 1.26 -4.55 -17.92
CA LEU A 75 -0.11 -4.97 -17.61
C LEU A 75 -0.56 -5.97 -18.69
N PRO A 76 -1.27 -7.06 -18.36
CA PRO A 76 -1.68 -8.11 -19.30
C PRO A 76 -2.86 -7.65 -20.19
N MET A 77 -2.70 -6.51 -20.85
CA MET A 77 -3.53 -6.06 -21.96
C MET A 77 -2.70 -5.76 -23.22
N ASP A 78 -1.40 -6.08 -23.23
CA ASP A 78 -0.61 -6.13 -24.47
C ASP A 78 -0.76 -7.48 -25.18
N ARG A 79 -1.93 -7.66 -25.80
CA ARG A 79 -2.06 -8.51 -26.98
C ARG A 79 -2.47 -7.64 -28.15
N GLY A 80 -1.50 -6.96 -28.76
CA GLY A 80 -1.65 -6.47 -30.12
C GLY A 80 -1.02 -5.11 -30.38
N ASN A 81 0.30 -5.09 -30.54
CA ASN A 81 0.99 -4.00 -31.23
C ASN A 81 0.63 -4.06 -32.73
N GLY A 82 -0.24 -3.15 -33.19
CA GLY A 82 -0.36 -2.78 -34.61
C GLY A 82 -1.79 -2.78 -35.18
N PRO A 83 -2.08 -1.93 -36.19
CA PRO A 83 -3.42 -1.70 -36.70
C PRO A 83 -3.82 -2.82 -37.66
N THR A 84 -4.60 -3.80 -37.20
CA THR A 84 -5.40 -4.63 -38.10
C THR A 84 -6.65 -5.09 -37.38
N TYR A 85 -7.80 -4.56 -37.81
CA TYR A 85 -9.14 -4.91 -37.27
C TYR A 85 -9.53 -6.38 -37.50
N PHE A 86 -8.71 -7.15 -38.23
CA PHE A 86 -8.95 -8.56 -38.52
C PHE A 86 -7.63 -9.34 -38.57
N THR A 87 -7.51 -10.39 -37.76
CA THR A 87 -6.46 -11.40 -37.92
C THR A 87 -7.01 -12.53 -38.80
N PRO A 88 -6.47 -12.76 -40.01
CA PRO A 88 -6.86 -13.93 -40.79
C PRO A 88 -6.31 -15.19 -40.13
N LEU A 89 -7.19 -16.10 -39.72
CA LEU A 89 -6.78 -17.44 -39.30
C LEU A 89 -6.30 -18.20 -40.54
N LYS A 90 -4.98 -18.28 -40.76
CA LYS A 90 -4.39 -19.18 -41.75
C LYS A 90 -4.46 -20.62 -41.22
N ASN A 91 -5.65 -21.22 -41.25
CA ASN A 91 -5.81 -22.68 -41.25
C ASN A 91 -7.26 -23.06 -41.60
N GLY A 92 -7.42 -23.68 -42.78
CA GLY A 92 -8.67 -24.32 -43.21
C GLY A 92 -9.64 -23.41 -43.97
N ASN A 93 -10.38 -24.02 -44.90
CA ASN A 93 -11.24 -23.44 -45.94
C ASN A 93 -12.44 -22.56 -45.49
N GLN A 94 -12.36 -21.89 -44.34
CA GLN A 94 -13.38 -20.94 -43.87
C GLN A 94 -12.71 -19.70 -43.27
N SER A 95 -12.85 -18.56 -43.95
CA SER A 95 -12.48 -17.25 -43.43
C SER A 95 -13.50 -16.80 -42.38
N ARG A 96 -13.36 -17.26 -41.14
CA ARG A 96 -14.04 -16.64 -40.00
C ARG A 96 -13.21 -15.47 -39.50
N PHE A 97 -13.73 -14.26 -39.69
CA PHE A 97 -13.23 -13.06 -39.03
C PHE A 97 -13.54 -13.18 -37.52
N ILE A 98 -12.51 -13.24 -36.68
CA ILE A 98 -12.67 -13.11 -35.23
C ILE A 98 -12.51 -11.61 -34.91
N LEU A 99 -13.42 -11.05 -34.09
CA LEU A 99 -13.27 -9.68 -33.60
C LEU A 99 -11.92 -9.53 -32.89
N GLY A 100 -11.02 -8.75 -33.51
CA GLY A 100 -9.86 -8.21 -32.81
C GLY A 100 -10.34 -7.26 -31.71
N GLY A 101 -9.62 -7.24 -30.58
CA GLY A 101 -9.96 -6.45 -29.40
C GLY A 101 -10.30 -5.00 -29.73
N ILE A 102 -11.31 -4.47 -29.04
CA ILE A 102 -11.76 -3.08 -29.20
C ILE A 102 -10.58 -2.16 -28.90
N ASP A 103 -10.40 -1.15 -29.76
CA ASP A 103 -9.37 -0.12 -29.75
C ASP A 103 -8.97 0.29 -28.32
N THR A 104 -7.80 -0.17 -27.87
CA THR A 104 -7.27 0.08 -26.52
C THR A 104 -7.08 1.59 -26.28
N ALA A 105 -6.99 2.40 -27.34
CA ALA A 105 -6.94 3.85 -27.24
C ALA A 105 -8.23 4.47 -26.67
N LEU A 106 -9.40 3.98 -27.08
CA LEU A 106 -10.69 4.47 -26.54
C LEU A 106 -10.82 4.12 -25.05
N PHE A 107 -10.47 2.90 -24.67
CA PHE A 107 -10.48 2.48 -23.27
C PHE A 107 -9.45 3.20 -22.42
N LYS A 108 -8.23 3.41 -22.94
CA LYS A 108 -7.19 4.18 -22.25
C LYS A 108 -7.57 5.65 -22.07
N ASN A 109 -8.21 6.24 -23.07
CA ASN A 109 -8.72 7.62 -22.97
C ASN A 109 -9.91 7.72 -22.00
N ALA A 110 -10.79 6.72 -21.98
CA ALA A 110 -11.88 6.63 -21.00
C ALA A 110 -11.36 6.42 -19.57
N GLU A 111 -10.36 5.56 -19.38
CA GLU A 111 -9.70 5.34 -18.09
C GLU A 111 -9.04 6.63 -17.57
N LEU A 112 -8.29 7.33 -18.44
CA LEU A 112 -7.71 8.63 -18.10
C LEU A 112 -8.79 9.65 -17.72
N LEU A 113 -9.91 9.68 -18.45
CA LEU A 113 -11.05 10.55 -18.14
C LEU A 113 -11.63 10.20 -16.75
N VAL A 114 -11.81 8.92 -16.42
CA VAL A 114 -12.27 8.48 -15.09
C VAL A 114 -11.27 8.89 -14.00
N ILE A 115 -9.96 8.72 -14.21
CA ILE A 115 -8.92 9.14 -13.27
C ILE A 115 -9.00 10.66 -13.03
N TYR A 116 -9.14 11.46 -14.08
CA TYR A 116 -9.28 12.91 -13.93
C TYR A 116 -10.61 13.33 -13.31
N LEU A 117 -11.69 12.57 -13.53
CA LEU A 117 -12.97 12.80 -12.86
C LEU A 117 -12.85 12.54 -11.36
N ILE A 118 -12.21 11.43 -10.97
CA ILE A 118 -11.90 11.14 -9.56
C ILE A 118 -11.05 12.26 -8.98
N ASN A 119 -10.01 12.69 -9.69
CA ASN A 119 -9.16 13.81 -9.29
C ASN A 119 -9.96 15.12 -9.12
N TYR A 120 -10.95 15.38 -9.98
CA TYR A 120 -11.85 16.52 -9.86
C TYR A 120 -12.70 16.46 -8.59
N VAL A 121 -13.23 15.28 -8.26
CA VAL A 121 -14.02 15.07 -7.03
C VAL A 121 -13.15 15.22 -5.77
N VAL A 122 -11.92 14.69 -5.78
CA VAL A 122 -11.00 14.74 -4.63
C VAL A 122 -10.03 15.93 -4.64
N ALA A 123 -10.22 16.89 -5.55
CA ALA A 123 -9.31 18.00 -5.75
C ALA A 123 -9.15 18.88 -4.50
N LEU A 124 -10.21 19.08 -3.72
CA LEU A 124 -10.11 19.81 -2.45
C LEU A 124 -9.24 19.06 -1.41
N PRO A 125 -9.51 17.77 -1.07
CA PRO A 125 -8.59 16.98 -0.24
C PRO A 125 -7.14 16.99 -0.73
N LEU A 126 -6.92 16.87 -2.04
CA LEU A 126 -5.58 16.90 -2.64
C LEU A 126 -4.92 18.28 -2.55
N PHE A 127 -5.69 19.35 -2.70
CA PHE A 127 -5.19 20.71 -2.54
C PHE A 127 -4.85 21.02 -1.08
N ILE A 128 -5.68 20.57 -0.13
CA ILE A 128 -5.36 20.64 1.31
C ILE A 128 -4.06 19.88 1.58
N LEU A 129 -3.92 18.67 1.04
CA LEU A 129 -2.72 17.86 1.19
C LEU A 129 -1.48 18.54 0.56
N LEU A 130 -1.64 19.15 -0.61
CA LEU A 130 -0.60 19.96 -1.25
C LEU A 130 -0.20 21.16 -0.39
N SER A 131 -1.17 21.96 0.06
CA SER A 131 -0.91 23.14 0.89
C SER A 131 -0.23 22.75 2.20
N LEU A 132 -0.68 21.68 2.86
CA LEU A 132 -0.04 21.14 4.05
C LEU A 132 1.40 20.66 3.75
N SER A 133 1.62 19.99 2.61
CA SER A 133 2.96 19.54 2.20
C SER A 133 3.93 20.70 1.93
N GLN A 134 3.43 21.84 1.44
CA GLN A 134 4.24 23.04 1.22
C GLN A 134 4.49 23.82 2.52
N LEU A 135 3.50 23.89 3.42
CA LEU A 135 3.59 24.63 4.67
C LEU A 135 4.46 23.95 5.73
N PHE A 136 4.35 22.63 5.86
CA PHE A 136 5.06 21.86 6.88
C PHE A 136 6.23 21.04 6.31
N GLY A 137 6.48 21.16 5.01
CA GLY A 137 7.40 20.30 4.28
C GLY A 137 6.92 18.85 4.20
N TRP A 138 7.70 18.03 3.48
CA TRP A 138 7.46 16.59 3.37
C TRP A 138 7.52 15.87 4.73
N GLN A 139 8.16 16.48 5.74
CA GLN A 139 8.35 15.91 7.08
C GLN A 139 7.04 15.66 7.85
N LEU A 140 6.03 16.53 7.73
CA LEU A 140 4.73 16.29 8.39
C LEU A 140 4.03 15.07 7.76
N PHE A 141 4.11 14.96 6.43
CA PHE A 141 3.54 13.84 5.70
C PHE A 141 4.25 12.53 6.02
N GLU A 142 5.59 12.54 6.09
CA GLU A 142 6.38 11.40 6.58
C GLU A 142 5.96 11.01 7.99
N ARG A 143 5.81 11.97 8.91
CA ARG A 143 5.38 11.68 10.28
C ARG A 143 3.97 11.09 10.34
N ILE A 144 3.03 11.58 9.53
CA ILE A 144 1.67 11.06 9.46
C ILE A 144 1.66 9.65 8.87
N ILE A 145 2.36 9.42 7.75
CA ILE A 145 2.48 8.08 7.17
C ILE A 145 3.11 7.13 8.17
N LEU A 146 4.23 7.51 8.79
CA LEU A 146 4.89 6.68 9.80
C LEU A 146 3.96 6.40 10.98
N ALA A 147 3.18 7.38 11.45
CA ALA A 147 2.21 7.16 12.51
C ALA A 147 1.10 6.18 12.10
N ILE A 148 0.57 6.31 10.88
CA ILE A 148 -0.44 5.39 10.33
C ILE A 148 0.14 3.98 10.16
N GLU A 149 1.37 3.86 9.64
CA GLU A 149 2.04 2.58 9.47
C GLU A 149 2.33 1.89 10.81
N LYS A 150 2.78 2.65 11.81
CA LYS A 150 2.98 2.16 13.18
C LYS A 150 1.67 1.65 13.77
N TYR A 151 0.60 2.45 13.65
CA TYR A 151 -0.73 2.06 14.12
C TYR A 151 -1.21 0.78 13.42
N ARG A 152 -1.13 0.73 12.10
CA ARG A 152 -1.53 -0.42 11.28
C ARG A 152 -0.72 -1.68 11.65
N TYR A 153 0.57 -1.54 11.87
CA TYR A 153 1.43 -2.65 12.31
C TYR A 153 0.98 -3.17 13.68
N GLN A 154 0.82 -2.28 14.67
CA GLN A 154 0.39 -2.66 16.03
C GLN A 154 -0.99 -3.32 16.03
N GLU A 155 -1.93 -2.78 15.27
CA GLU A 155 -3.28 -3.32 15.12
C GLU A 155 -3.23 -4.73 14.49
N LYS A 156 -2.48 -4.90 13.40
CA LYS A 156 -2.31 -6.22 12.75
C LYS A 156 -1.71 -7.27 13.68
N MET A 157 -0.62 -6.93 14.37
CA MET A 157 0.05 -7.86 15.29
C MET A 157 -0.85 -8.22 16.49
N LYS A 158 -1.71 -7.30 16.93
CA LYS A 158 -2.67 -7.54 18.03
C LYS A 158 -3.85 -8.41 17.60
N LEU A 159 -4.34 -8.25 16.37
CA LEU A 159 -5.53 -8.96 15.86
C LEU A 159 -5.20 -10.29 15.17
N ALA A 160 -3.93 -10.58 14.91
CA ALA A 160 -3.51 -11.81 14.26
C ALA A 160 -3.63 -13.01 15.20
N GLU A 161 -4.53 -13.94 14.87
CA GLU A 161 -4.84 -15.14 15.67
C GLU A 161 -3.61 -16.01 16.00
N PHE A 162 -2.71 -16.19 15.02
CA PHE A 162 -1.50 -17.01 15.14
C PHE A 162 -0.27 -16.22 15.60
N VAL A 163 -0.44 -14.97 16.01
CA VAL A 163 0.62 -14.14 16.58
C VAL A 163 0.25 -13.82 18.02
N LYS A 164 0.96 -14.44 18.96
CA LYS A 164 0.71 -14.24 20.38
C LYS A 164 1.65 -13.16 20.92
N PRO A 165 1.16 -11.97 21.31
CA PRO A 165 2.00 -10.99 21.98
C PRO A 165 2.48 -11.54 23.32
N ILE A 166 3.77 -11.38 23.61
CA ILE A 166 4.42 -11.83 24.84
C ILE A 166 5.16 -10.67 25.50
N ASP A 167 5.39 -10.77 26.80
CA ASP A 167 6.23 -9.85 27.56
C ASP A 167 7.62 -10.45 27.87
N VAL A 168 8.42 -9.69 28.59
CA VAL A 168 9.80 -10.06 28.97
C VAL A 168 9.83 -11.30 29.86
N ASP A 169 8.83 -11.45 30.74
CA ASP A 169 8.73 -12.59 31.65
C ASP A 169 8.34 -13.85 30.90
N GLU A 170 7.42 -13.75 29.94
CA GLU A 170 7.01 -14.88 29.11
C GLU A 170 8.12 -15.36 28.18
N ILE A 171 8.94 -14.47 27.60
CA ILE A 171 10.15 -14.87 26.85
C ILE A 171 11.16 -15.55 27.75
N THR A 172 11.38 -14.97 28.92
CA THR A 172 12.30 -15.53 29.91
C THR A 172 11.85 -16.93 30.31
N ARG A 173 10.54 -17.14 30.47
CA ARG A 173 9.96 -18.44 30.76
C ARG A 173 10.13 -19.42 29.60
N LEU A 174 9.82 -19.01 28.37
CA LEU A 174 10.00 -19.84 27.17
C LEU A 174 11.42 -20.39 27.09
N PHE A 175 12.42 -19.53 27.34
CA PHE A 175 13.81 -19.92 27.34
C PHE A 175 14.21 -20.79 28.54
N ASN A 176 13.92 -20.36 29.77
CA ASN A 176 14.35 -21.05 30.99
C ASN A 176 13.66 -22.41 31.20
N GLU A 177 12.41 -22.53 30.78
CA GLU A 177 11.62 -23.77 30.87
C GLU A 177 11.81 -24.66 29.63
N HIS A 178 12.69 -24.28 28.70
CA HIS A 178 12.98 -25.03 27.47
C HIS A 178 11.72 -25.35 26.66
N GLN A 179 10.81 -24.38 26.57
CA GLN A 179 9.58 -24.54 25.79
C GLN A 179 9.89 -24.23 24.32
N ALA A 180 9.66 -25.21 23.45
CA ALA A 180 9.81 -25.03 22.02
C ALA A 180 8.87 -23.93 21.51
N GLY A 181 9.40 -23.00 20.72
CA GLY A 181 8.61 -21.92 20.13
C GLY A 181 9.35 -21.12 19.08
N ILE A 182 8.58 -20.49 18.19
CA ILE A 182 9.09 -19.46 17.28
C ILE A 182 8.82 -18.11 17.92
N VAL A 183 9.87 -17.29 18.08
CA VAL A 183 9.80 -15.95 18.64
C VAL A 183 10.19 -14.92 17.59
N PHE A 184 9.28 -14.02 17.27
CA PHE A 184 9.52 -12.83 16.48
C PHE A 184 9.77 -11.62 17.39
N ILE A 185 10.89 -10.97 17.20
CA ILE A 185 11.29 -9.74 17.90
C ILE A 185 11.21 -8.61 16.87
N GLY A 186 10.30 -7.68 17.09
CA GLY A 186 10.08 -6.57 16.16
C GLY A 186 9.70 -5.29 16.88
N SER A 187 9.72 -4.19 16.14
CA SER A 187 9.30 -2.88 16.63
C SER A 187 8.41 -2.17 15.61
N PRO A 188 7.36 -1.45 16.04
CA PRO A 188 6.63 -0.55 15.16
C PRO A 188 7.52 0.54 14.57
N ASP A 189 8.61 0.93 15.24
CA ASP A 189 9.52 1.97 14.78
C ASP A 189 10.47 1.50 13.68
N ASP A 190 10.72 0.20 13.59
CA ASP A 190 11.62 -0.39 12.62
C ASP A 190 10.92 -0.69 11.28
N VAL A 191 11.54 -0.27 10.17
CA VAL A 191 10.96 -0.39 8.81
C VAL A 191 10.84 -1.85 8.40
N MET A 192 11.89 -2.65 8.64
CA MET A 192 11.93 -4.05 8.22
C MET A 192 10.90 -4.88 8.99
N SER A 193 10.71 -4.61 10.28
CA SER A 193 9.65 -5.18 11.12
C SER A 193 8.27 -4.93 10.52
N ARG A 194 8.00 -3.69 10.07
CA ARG A 194 6.73 -3.33 9.42
C ARG A 194 6.54 -4.04 8.08
N MET A 195 7.60 -4.20 7.30
CA MET A 195 7.53 -4.87 5.99
C MET A 195 7.28 -6.37 6.12
N ILE A 196 7.89 -7.03 7.11
CA ILE A 196 7.86 -8.49 7.22
C ILE A 196 6.66 -9.05 7.99
N ALA A 197 5.97 -8.20 8.76
CA ALA A 197 4.84 -8.57 9.59
C ALA A 197 3.76 -9.36 8.82
N GLU A 198 3.40 -8.92 7.61
CA GLU A 198 2.37 -9.60 6.82
C GLU A 198 2.78 -11.01 6.41
N ARG A 199 4.06 -11.21 6.09
CA ARG A 199 4.59 -12.54 5.73
C ARG A 199 4.58 -13.46 6.95
N ILE A 200 4.96 -12.96 8.12
CA ILE A 200 4.93 -13.72 9.38
C ILE A 200 3.51 -14.12 9.77
N ILE A 201 2.57 -13.17 9.74
CA ILE A 201 1.15 -13.43 10.02
C ILE A 201 0.59 -14.47 9.03
N GLY A 202 0.88 -14.30 7.73
CA GLY A 202 0.48 -15.22 6.68
C GLY A 202 1.03 -16.62 6.90
N ALA A 203 2.33 -16.75 7.17
CA ALA A 203 2.98 -18.03 7.38
C ALA A 203 2.49 -18.75 8.64
N GLY A 204 2.28 -18.03 9.74
CA GLY A 204 1.68 -18.59 10.97
C GLY A 204 0.27 -19.12 10.72
N LYS A 205 -0.56 -18.34 10.00
CA LYS A 205 -1.92 -18.75 9.63
C LYS A 205 -1.96 -19.95 8.70
N LEU A 206 -1.11 -19.98 7.68
CA LEU A 206 -1.10 -21.07 6.68
C LEU A 206 -0.69 -22.41 7.29
N ASN A 207 0.23 -22.39 8.26
CA ASN A 207 0.76 -23.60 8.89
C ASN A 207 0.14 -23.89 10.26
N SER A 208 -0.82 -23.08 10.71
CA SER A 208 -1.43 -23.15 12.06
C SER A 208 -0.41 -23.12 13.21
N VAL A 209 0.67 -22.36 13.05
CA VAL A 209 1.74 -22.24 14.03
C VAL A 209 1.59 -20.93 14.80
N VAL A 210 1.60 -21.02 16.14
CA VAL A 210 1.63 -19.83 17.00
C VAL A 210 3.04 -19.26 17.02
N ILE A 211 3.16 -17.99 16.66
CA ILE A 211 4.41 -17.23 16.68
C ILE A 211 4.32 -16.25 17.86
N HIS A 212 5.27 -16.38 18.78
CA HIS A 212 5.38 -15.50 19.93
C HIS A 212 5.98 -14.15 19.49
N TYR A 213 5.29 -13.05 19.74
CA TYR A 213 5.70 -11.72 19.30
C TYR A 213 6.13 -10.84 20.48
N PHE A 214 7.40 -10.46 20.50
CA PHE A 214 7.96 -9.48 21.42
C PHE A 214 8.05 -8.10 20.77
N ASP A 215 7.36 -7.13 21.36
CA ASP A 215 7.40 -5.73 20.95
C ASP A 215 8.47 -4.96 21.75
N VAL A 216 9.60 -4.71 21.10
CA VAL A 216 10.74 -4.01 21.70
C VAL A 216 10.38 -2.59 22.15
N ALA A 217 9.42 -1.94 21.48
CA ALA A 217 9.01 -0.58 21.82
C ALA A 217 8.22 -0.49 23.14
N LYS A 218 7.82 -1.63 23.72
CA LYS A 218 7.11 -1.68 25.02
C LYS A 218 8.01 -2.01 26.21
N ALA A 219 9.24 -2.45 25.95
CA ALA A 219 10.19 -2.82 26.99
C ALA A 219 11.24 -1.72 27.19
N THR A 220 11.83 -1.64 28.39
CA THR A 220 12.95 -0.73 28.67
C THR A 220 14.22 -1.19 27.96
N ASP A 221 15.19 -0.29 27.76
CA ASP A 221 16.47 -0.65 27.14
C ASP A 221 17.19 -1.80 27.87
N GLU A 222 17.15 -1.80 29.20
CA GLU A 222 17.70 -2.86 30.05
C GLU A 222 17.00 -4.22 29.82
N GLN A 223 15.66 -4.20 29.73
CA GLN A 223 14.87 -5.40 29.44
C GLN A 223 15.14 -5.93 28.04
N ASN A 224 15.25 -5.04 27.05
CA ASN A 224 15.57 -5.38 25.68
C ASN A 224 16.96 -6.02 25.58
N GLN A 225 17.97 -5.43 26.23
CA GLN A 225 19.30 -6.02 26.30
C GLN A 225 19.28 -7.40 26.98
N MET A 226 18.51 -7.57 28.06
CA MET A 226 18.34 -8.87 28.70
C MET A 226 17.68 -9.92 27.79
N VAL A 227 16.70 -9.55 26.97
CA VAL A 227 16.08 -10.49 26.03
C VAL A 227 17.07 -10.86 24.92
N LEU A 228 17.75 -9.87 24.35
CA LEU A 228 18.75 -10.09 23.30
C LEU A 228 19.95 -10.91 23.80
N SER A 229 20.32 -10.81 25.08
CA SER A 229 21.36 -11.66 25.69
C SER A 229 20.98 -13.12 25.73
N LYS A 230 19.79 -13.40 26.26
CA LYS A 230 19.31 -14.76 26.45
C LYS A 230 19.15 -15.47 25.11
N LEU A 231 18.76 -14.73 24.08
CA LEU A 231 18.60 -15.26 22.74
C LEU A 231 19.91 -15.29 21.92
N HIS A 232 21.05 -14.95 22.54
CA HIS A 232 22.37 -14.91 21.89
C HIS A 232 22.42 -14.02 20.62
N LEU A 233 21.59 -12.97 20.57
CA LEU A 233 21.48 -12.06 19.42
C LEU A 233 22.52 -10.92 19.45
N TYR A 234 23.43 -10.92 20.43
CA TYR A 234 24.45 -9.88 20.63
C TYR A 234 25.50 -9.75 19.52
N SER A 235 25.63 -10.73 18.63
CA SER A 235 26.54 -10.67 17.48
C SER A 235 26.12 -9.60 16.46
N SER A 236 24.92 -9.03 16.58
CA SER A 236 24.43 -7.98 15.69
C SER A 236 23.61 -6.96 16.50
N PRO A 237 24.29 -5.97 17.14
CA PRO A 237 23.67 -5.01 18.06
C PRO A 237 22.60 -4.08 17.44
N ASN A 238 22.18 -4.31 16.19
CA ASN A 238 21.22 -3.48 15.44
C ASN A 238 20.23 -4.28 14.56
N GLN A 239 20.14 -5.60 14.65
CA GLN A 239 19.28 -6.39 13.75
C GLN A 239 17.87 -6.59 14.31
N LEU A 240 17.14 -5.50 14.50
CA LEU A 240 15.68 -5.59 14.43
C LEU A 240 15.26 -5.58 12.95
N PRO A 241 14.25 -6.36 12.56
CA PRO A 241 13.62 -7.41 13.35
C PRO A 241 14.54 -8.64 13.49
N ALA A 242 14.24 -9.52 14.43
CA ALA A 242 14.83 -10.86 14.51
C ALA A 242 13.72 -11.92 14.59
N LEU A 243 13.96 -13.07 13.96
CA LEU A 243 13.12 -14.25 14.12
C LEU A 243 14.01 -15.36 14.67
N VAL A 244 13.62 -15.97 15.77
CA VAL A 244 14.39 -17.05 16.41
C VAL A 244 13.52 -18.25 16.67
N ARG A 245 14.15 -19.41 16.59
CA ARG A 245 13.59 -20.69 16.99
C ARG A 245 14.21 -21.08 18.32
N ILE A 246 13.36 -21.36 19.30
CA ILE A 246 13.75 -21.95 20.58
C ILE A 246 13.36 -23.43 20.51
N GLY A 247 14.34 -24.33 20.61
CA GLY A 247 14.09 -25.78 20.66
C GLY A 247 13.71 -26.26 22.06
N SER A 248 13.14 -27.46 22.15
CA SER A 248 12.82 -28.14 23.42
C SER A 248 14.07 -28.47 24.27
N ASP A 249 15.26 -28.39 23.66
CA ASP A 249 16.57 -28.55 24.29
C ASP A 249 17.17 -27.22 24.77
N GLY A 250 16.44 -26.11 24.61
CA GLY A 250 16.92 -24.76 24.93
C GLY A 250 17.85 -24.15 23.88
N SER A 251 18.05 -24.83 22.74
CA SER A 251 18.83 -24.27 21.64
C SER A 251 18.10 -23.07 21.04
N VAL A 252 18.84 -21.99 20.77
CA VAL A 252 18.32 -20.81 20.07
C VAL A 252 18.99 -20.70 18.72
N SER A 253 18.18 -20.73 17.66
CA SER A 253 18.65 -20.63 16.28
C SER A 253 18.00 -19.42 15.59
N PRO A 254 18.79 -18.44 15.10
CA PRO A 254 18.24 -17.34 14.31
C PRO A 254 17.73 -17.86 12.96
N VAL A 255 16.64 -17.26 12.49
CA VAL A 255 15.97 -17.61 11.24
C VAL A 255 16.15 -16.49 10.23
N ASP A 256 16.61 -16.85 9.04
CA ASP A 256 16.70 -15.93 7.91
C ASP A 256 15.29 -15.59 7.40
N PHE A 257 15.06 -14.31 7.22
CA PHE A 257 13.81 -13.76 6.73
C PHE A 257 13.44 -14.21 5.32
N ASP A 258 14.42 -14.54 4.48
CA ASP A 258 14.15 -15.09 3.15
C ASP A 258 13.48 -16.47 3.22
N ARG A 259 13.64 -17.19 4.33
CA ARG A 259 13.17 -18.56 4.53
C ARG A 259 12.03 -18.70 5.55
N ILE A 260 11.32 -17.62 5.90
CA ILE A 260 10.21 -17.63 6.88
C ILE A 260 9.22 -18.77 6.58
N ASP A 261 8.74 -18.86 5.34
CA ASP A 261 7.67 -19.79 4.99
C ASP A 261 8.13 -21.25 5.10
N GLU A 262 9.38 -21.51 4.73
CA GLU A 262 9.99 -22.84 4.84
C GLU A 262 10.19 -23.22 6.31
N VAL A 263 10.75 -22.33 7.12
CA VAL A 263 11.04 -22.62 8.53
C VAL A 263 9.76 -22.81 9.34
N ILE A 264 8.73 -21.99 9.13
CA ILE A 264 7.45 -22.14 9.83
C ILE A 264 6.74 -23.42 9.39
N ARG A 265 6.82 -23.78 8.10
CA ARG A 265 6.27 -25.06 7.62
C ARG A 265 6.99 -26.25 8.26
N LEU A 266 8.33 -26.25 8.26
CA LEU A 266 9.12 -27.31 8.87
C LEU A 266 8.85 -27.42 10.37
N TRP A 267 8.68 -26.28 11.04
CA TRP A 267 8.28 -26.24 12.45
C TRP A 267 6.92 -26.87 12.72
N ALA A 268 5.94 -26.66 11.82
CA ALA A 268 4.64 -27.29 11.93
C ALA A 268 4.71 -28.82 11.78
N GLU A 269 5.65 -29.31 10.95
CA GLU A 269 5.85 -30.74 10.70
C GLU A 269 6.68 -31.42 11.80
N ASN A 270 7.72 -30.76 12.32
CA ASN A 270 8.58 -31.25 13.40
C ASN A 270 9.11 -30.10 14.27
N PRO A 271 8.47 -29.81 15.41
CA PRO A 271 8.92 -28.76 16.33
C PRO A 271 10.30 -29.03 16.97
N ASP A 272 10.76 -30.28 16.98
CA ASP A 272 12.00 -30.70 17.65
C ASP A 272 13.21 -30.89 16.71
N LYS A 273 13.08 -30.57 15.41
CA LYS A 273 14.16 -30.68 14.41
C LYS A 273 14.45 -29.33 13.77
#